data_AF-A0A1J5L366-F1
#
_entry.id   AF-A0A1J5L366-F1
#
_cell.length_a   1.000
_cell.length_b   1.000
_cell.length_c   1.000
_cell.angle_alpha   90.00
_cell.angle_beta   90.00
_cell.angle_gamma   90.00
#
_symmetry.space_group_name_H-M   'P 1'
#
loop_
_entity.id
_entity.type
_entity.pdbx_description
1 polymer ?
#
loop_
_entity_poly.entity_id
_entity_poly.type
_entity_poly.pdbx_seq_one_letter_code
_entity_poly.pdbx_strand_id
1 'polypeptide(L)'
;MMMRNILAVFGVVCLSGLLIFAVQEAPKEYNEIEENGVNDYNVYALSVPENLNFAGEAMPLDKPDIYERMDRELLVNTYWQSNGLLMFKRAKKYFPIIEPILKAKGVPDDFKYLAVIESGLTNAVSPAGARGFWQIMKTTGRENGLEVNANVDERYHLIKSTEVACNYLIEAKEQLGSWTLAASAYNAGKAGMSRRLKQQQVEEYYDLLLGEETGRYIFRIVALKEILSHPKQYGFNYKDSDLYSYIPTKQVAVDTAVADFAKFAKSFDINYKILKLHNPWLRERHLNNKSRKLYYIDIPLEGYY
;
A
#
# COMPACT_ATOMS: atom_id res chain seq x y z
N MET A 1 39.08 35.12 59.97
CA MET A 1 37.82 34.35 60.16
C MET A 1 36.69 34.85 59.25
N MET A 2 36.58 36.16 58.99
CA MET A 2 35.52 36.77 58.16
C MET A 2 35.54 36.35 56.67
N MET A 3 36.73 36.20 56.05
CA MET A 3 36.87 35.91 54.61
C MET A 3 36.45 34.48 54.21
N ARG A 4 36.58 33.51 55.12
CA ARG A 4 36.16 32.12 54.89
C ARG A 4 34.64 31.96 54.85
N ASN A 5 33.94 32.76 55.65
CA ASN A 5 32.48 32.73 55.71
C ASN A 5 31.86 33.42 54.48
N ILE A 6 32.50 34.46 53.95
CA ILE A 6 32.04 35.15 52.73
C ILE A 6 32.15 34.24 51.50
N LEU A 7 33.27 33.51 51.35
CA LEU A 7 33.45 32.55 50.25
C LEU A 7 32.46 31.37 50.33
N ALA A 8 32.14 30.90 51.53
CA ALA A 8 31.14 29.84 51.72
C ALA A 8 29.73 30.31 51.34
N VAL A 9 29.34 31.54 51.71
CA VAL A 9 28.03 32.11 51.33
C VAL A 9 27.96 32.35 49.82
N PHE A 10 29.03 32.84 49.19
CA PHE A 10 29.08 33.02 47.75
C PHE A 10 28.98 31.68 46.99
N GLY A 11 29.63 30.63 47.50
CA GLY A 11 29.51 29.27 46.96
C GLY A 11 28.09 28.72 47.03
N VAL A 12 27.37 28.94 48.13
CA VAL A 12 25.97 28.49 48.30
C VAL A 12 25.03 29.25 47.38
N VAL A 13 25.23 30.55 47.18
CA VAL A 13 24.41 31.37 46.27
C VAL A 13 24.66 31.01 44.80
N CYS A 14 25.90 30.72 44.42
CA CYS A 14 26.20 30.23 43.08
C CYS A 14 25.64 28.82 42.84
N LEU A 15 25.71 27.92 43.83
CA LEU A 15 25.11 26.59 43.72
C LEU A 15 23.59 26.65 43.65
N SER A 16 22.93 27.50 44.44
CA SER A 16 21.47 27.65 44.38
C SER A 16 21.02 28.31 43.08
N GLY A 17 21.77 29.27 42.55
CA GLY A 17 21.51 29.86 41.23
C GLY A 17 21.65 28.85 40.09
N LEU A 18 22.66 27.98 40.12
CA LEU A 18 22.84 26.89 39.15
C LEU A 18 21.74 25.83 39.23
N LEU A 19 21.23 25.54 40.42
CA LEU A 19 20.10 24.61 40.61
C LEU A 19 18.78 25.20 40.11
N ILE A 20 18.56 26.51 40.21
CA ILE A 20 17.33 27.15 39.70
C ILE A 20 17.30 27.10 38.16
N PHE A 21 18.43 27.32 37.48
CA PHE A 21 18.53 27.17 36.02
C PHE A 21 18.44 25.72 35.54
N ALA A 22 18.84 24.74 36.38
CA ALA A 22 18.67 23.32 36.06
C ALA A 22 17.22 22.81 36.24
N VAL A 23 16.39 23.53 37.00
CA VAL A 23 14.99 23.16 37.32
C VAL A 23 13.97 23.87 36.40
N GLN A 24 14.41 24.81 35.56
CA GLN A 24 13.52 25.44 34.57
C GLN A 24 13.27 24.46 33.41
N GLU A 25 12.14 23.74 33.48
CA GLU A 25 11.63 22.98 32.34
C GLU A 25 11.40 23.92 31.14
N ALA A 26 11.87 23.50 29.96
CA ALA A 26 11.55 24.17 28.70
C ALA A 26 10.01 24.25 28.51
N PRO A 27 9.47 25.25 27.79
CA PRO A 27 8.04 25.36 27.58
C PRO A 27 7.52 24.08 26.93
N LYS A 28 6.64 23.37 27.65
CA LYS A 28 5.96 22.17 27.15
C LYS A 28 4.89 22.59 26.14
N GLU A 29 5.28 22.83 24.90
CA GLU A 29 4.39 22.72 23.75
C GLU A 29 4.47 21.30 23.19
N TYR A 30 3.94 20.34 23.94
CA TYR A 30 3.59 19.01 23.43
C TYR A 30 2.24 18.65 24.00
N ASN A 31 1.22 18.69 23.14
CA ASN A 31 -0.14 18.31 23.44
C ASN A 31 -0.18 16.90 24.04
N GLU A 32 -0.87 16.82 25.18
CA GLU A 32 -1.30 15.65 25.94
C GLU A 32 -1.40 14.37 25.08
N ILE A 33 -0.43 13.49 25.24
CA ILE A 33 -0.68 12.05 25.11
C ILE A 33 -0.99 11.63 26.54
N GLU A 34 -2.24 11.31 26.82
CA GLU A 34 -2.71 10.84 28.12
C GLU A 34 -1.73 9.80 28.71
N GLU A 35 -1.26 10.08 29.92
CA GLU A 35 -0.52 9.14 30.76
C GLU A 35 -1.42 7.93 31.09
N ASN A 36 -1.29 6.86 30.30
CA ASN A 36 -1.49 5.50 30.77
C ASN A 36 -0.36 4.64 30.18
N GLY A 37 0.83 4.83 30.75
CA GLY A 37 2.09 4.16 30.39
C GLY A 37 2.18 2.69 30.81
N VAL A 38 1.09 1.94 30.70
CA VAL A 38 1.10 0.49 30.51
C VAL A 38 0.23 0.25 29.29
N ASN A 39 0.87 -0.03 28.15
CA ASN A 39 0.18 -0.60 27.02
C ASN A 39 -0.31 -1.97 27.50
N ASP A 40 -1.58 -2.08 27.89
CA ASP A 40 -2.24 -3.34 28.23
C ASP A 40 -2.41 -4.15 26.94
N TYR A 41 -1.28 -4.49 26.33
CA TYR A 41 -1.18 -5.16 25.05
C TYR A 41 -1.60 -6.61 25.25
N ASN A 42 -2.90 -6.82 25.14
CA ASN A 42 -3.54 -8.11 25.20
C ASN A 42 -3.93 -8.57 23.80
N VAL A 43 -3.81 -9.87 23.60
CA VAL A 43 -4.24 -10.57 22.38
C VAL A 43 -5.57 -11.24 22.70
N TYR A 44 -6.58 -10.93 21.90
CA TYR A 44 -7.94 -11.44 22.08
C TYR A 44 -8.34 -12.37 20.93
N ALA A 45 -9.25 -13.30 21.21
CA ALA A 45 -9.95 -13.97 20.12
C ALA A 45 -10.74 -12.93 19.31
N LEU A 46 -10.70 -13.04 17.98
CA LEU A 46 -11.50 -12.19 17.11
C LEU A 46 -12.84 -12.88 16.84
N SER A 47 -13.89 -12.09 16.65
CA SER A 47 -15.16 -12.58 16.12
C SER A 47 -15.20 -12.33 14.62
N VAL A 48 -15.55 -13.34 13.83
CA VAL A 48 -15.78 -13.17 12.39
C VAL A 48 -17.11 -12.44 12.20
N PRO A 49 -17.15 -11.28 11.51
CA PRO A 49 -18.41 -10.59 11.22
C PRO A 49 -19.34 -11.45 10.34
N GLU A 50 -20.65 -11.41 10.61
CA GLU A 50 -21.62 -12.29 9.92
C GLU A 50 -21.87 -11.94 8.44
N ASN A 51 -21.70 -10.69 8.04
CA ASN A 51 -22.11 -10.17 6.72
C ASN A 51 -20.94 -9.79 5.80
N LEU A 52 -19.85 -10.57 5.83
CA LEU A 52 -18.70 -10.33 4.97
C LEU A 52 -19.04 -10.61 3.50
N ASN A 53 -18.56 -9.73 2.61
CA ASN A 53 -18.74 -9.84 1.17
C ASN A 53 -17.54 -9.26 0.41
N PHE A 54 -17.38 -9.69 -0.83
CA PHE A 54 -16.44 -9.12 -1.78
C PHE A 54 -17.17 -8.73 -3.06
N ALA A 55 -17.07 -7.45 -3.45
CA ALA A 55 -17.72 -6.90 -4.63
C ALA A 55 -19.25 -7.14 -4.69
N GLY A 56 -19.90 -7.16 -3.52
CA GLY A 56 -21.33 -7.47 -3.38
C GLY A 56 -21.68 -8.95 -3.37
N GLU A 57 -20.71 -9.85 -3.52
CA GLU A 57 -20.89 -11.31 -3.43
C GLU A 57 -20.65 -11.76 -1.98
N ALA A 58 -21.67 -12.34 -1.35
CA ALA A 58 -21.63 -12.75 0.06
C ALA A 58 -20.67 -13.92 0.28
N MET A 59 -19.96 -13.90 1.40
CA MET A 59 -19.16 -15.03 1.86
C MET A 59 -20.06 -16.00 2.67
N PRO A 60 -20.14 -17.30 2.30
CA PRO A 60 -21.01 -18.27 2.97
C PRO A 60 -20.41 -18.75 4.31
N LEU A 61 -20.46 -17.87 5.32
CA LEU A 61 -19.86 -18.10 6.65
C LEU A 61 -20.62 -19.14 7.49
N ASP A 62 -21.78 -19.59 7.04
CA ASP A 62 -22.51 -20.73 7.62
C ASP A 62 -21.79 -22.06 7.38
N LYS A 63 -20.93 -22.13 6.35
CA LYS A 63 -20.08 -23.29 6.08
C LYS A 63 -18.86 -23.30 7.02
N PRO A 64 -18.64 -24.38 7.81
CA PRO A 64 -17.56 -24.42 8.81
C PRO A 64 -16.16 -24.17 8.25
N ASP A 65 -15.83 -24.73 7.08
CA ASP A 65 -14.51 -24.56 6.47
C ASP A 65 -14.27 -23.12 6.00
N ILE A 66 -15.31 -22.45 5.51
CA ILE A 66 -15.27 -21.04 5.09
C ILE A 66 -15.09 -20.13 6.30
N TYR A 67 -15.80 -20.40 7.39
CA TYR A 67 -15.63 -19.69 8.66
C TYR A 67 -14.19 -19.80 9.18
N GLU A 68 -13.65 -21.02 9.29
CA GLU A 68 -12.28 -21.25 9.79
C GLU A 68 -11.22 -20.58 8.91
N ARG A 69 -11.39 -20.61 7.59
CA ARG A 69 -10.48 -19.94 6.64
C ARG A 69 -10.53 -18.42 6.75
N MET A 70 -11.72 -17.86 6.96
CA MET A 70 -11.90 -16.42 7.17
C MET A 70 -11.33 -15.96 8.51
N ASP A 71 -11.64 -16.68 9.59
CA ASP A 71 -11.10 -16.45 10.94
C ASP A 71 -9.57 -16.41 10.93
N ARG A 72 -8.96 -17.40 10.28
CA ARG A 72 -7.50 -17.45 10.12
C ARG A 72 -6.93 -16.19 9.49
N GLU A 73 -7.52 -15.67 8.41
CA GLU A 73 -6.99 -14.48 7.74
C GLU A 73 -7.25 -13.20 8.56
N LEU A 74 -8.34 -13.10 9.31
CA LEU A 74 -8.54 -12.01 10.27
C LEU A 74 -7.47 -12.03 11.37
N LEU A 75 -7.21 -13.21 11.96
CA LEU A 75 -6.20 -13.39 12.99
C LEU A 75 -4.81 -13.00 12.49
N VAL A 76 -4.38 -13.55 11.35
CA VAL A 76 -3.04 -13.30 10.80
C VAL A 76 -2.82 -11.83 10.47
N ASN A 77 -3.80 -11.16 9.86
CA ASN A 77 -3.64 -9.77 9.43
C ASN A 77 -3.84 -8.77 10.57
N THR A 78 -4.62 -9.10 11.60
CA THR A 78 -4.76 -8.28 12.81
C THR A 78 -3.48 -8.34 13.65
N TYR A 79 -2.89 -9.53 13.84
CA TYR A 79 -1.71 -9.71 14.69
C TYR A 79 -0.37 -9.50 13.97
N TRP A 80 -0.40 -8.96 12.75
CA TRP A 80 0.77 -8.42 12.06
C TRP A 80 0.71 -6.89 11.98
N GLN A 81 0.59 -6.24 13.14
CA GLN A 81 0.21 -4.82 13.23
C GLN A 81 1.19 -3.88 12.53
N SER A 82 2.49 -4.20 12.53
CA SER A 82 3.49 -3.36 11.86
C SER A 82 3.24 -3.26 10.35
N ASN A 83 2.87 -4.38 9.72
CA ASN A 83 2.50 -4.42 8.32
C ASN A 83 1.15 -3.74 8.08
N GLY A 84 0.16 -3.99 8.95
CA GLY A 84 -1.14 -3.31 8.92
C GLY A 84 -1.01 -1.80 8.94
N LEU A 85 -0.25 -1.23 9.89
CA LEU A 85 0.01 0.22 9.98
C LEU A 85 0.65 0.79 8.71
N LEU A 86 1.60 0.07 8.09
CA LEU A 86 2.17 0.49 6.81
C LEU A 86 1.13 0.47 5.68
N MET A 87 0.23 -0.50 5.66
CA MET A 87 -0.88 -0.57 4.70
C MET A 87 -1.85 0.59 4.89
N PHE A 88 -2.24 0.95 6.11
CA PHE A 88 -3.08 2.13 6.39
C PHE A 88 -2.44 3.41 5.85
N LYS A 89 -1.16 3.64 6.18
CA LYS A 89 -0.42 4.83 5.74
C LYS A 89 -0.39 4.93 4.21
N ARG A 90 -0.19 3.80 3.51
CA ARG A 90 -0.12 3.77 2.04
C ARG A 90 -1.49 3.79 1.37
N ALA A 91 -2.52 3.22 1.99
CA ALA A 91 -3.90 3.25 1.51
C ALA A 91 -4.37 4.69 1.36
N LYS A 92 -4.19 5.52 2.40
CA LYS A 92 -4.46 6.97 2.34
C LYS A 92 -3.75 7.66 1.18
N LYS A 93 -2.51 7.26 0.90
CA LYS A 93 -1.69 7.83 -0.19
C LYS A 93 -2.13 7.41 -1.59
N TYR A 94 -2.55 6.16 -1.80
CA TYR A 94 -2.71 5.59 -3.14
C TYR A 94 -4.13 5.21 -3.52
N PHE A 95 -5.03 4.95 -2.57
CA PHE A 95 -6.45 4.71 -2.88
C PHE A 95 -7.09 5.87 -3.65
N PRO A 96 -6.86 7.16 -3.31
CA PRO A 96 -7.43 8.27 -4.10
C PRO A 96 -7.02 8.29 -5.59
N ILE A 97 -5.96 7.58 -5.96
CA ILE A 97 -5.52 7.42 -7.36
C ILE A 97 -6.15 6.18 -8.00
N ILE A 98 -6.30 5.08 -7.24
CA ILE A 98 -6.83 3.80 -7.72
C ILE A 98 -8.36 3.85 -7.88
N GLU A 99 -9.08 4.36 -6.88
CA GLU A 99 -10.55 4.32 -6.80
C GLU A 99 -11.23 4.99 -8.01
N PRO A 100 -10.79 6.17 -8.51
CA PRO A 100 -11.39 6.77 -9.70
C PRO A 100 -11.21 5.92 -10.96
N ILE A 101 -10.09 5.19 -11.08
CA ILE A 101 -9.80 4.33 -12.24
C ILE A 101 -10.71 3.09 -12.19
N LEU A 102 -10.83 2.44 -11.03
CA LEU A 102 -11.74 1.31 -10.83
C LEU A 102 -13.17 1.72 -11.21
N LYS A 103 -13.64 2.86 -10.68
CA LYS A 103 -14.96 3.41 -10.97
C LYS A 103 -15.14 3.69 -12.47
N ALA A 104 -14.18 4.33 -13.12
CA ALA A 104 -14.24 4.64 -14.55
C ALA A 104 -14.27 3.38 -15.43
N LYS A 105 -13.66 2.28 -14.96
CA LYS A 105 -13.64 0.98 -15.65
C LYS A 105 -14.81 0.07 -15.27
N GLY A 106 -15.68 0.47 -14.35
CA GLY A 106 -16.79 -0.36 -13.86
C GLY A 106 -16.33 -1.55 -13.01
N VAL A 107 -15.11 -1.50 -12.47
CA VAL A 107 -14.60 -2.52 -11.53
C VAL A 107 -15.01 -2.14 -10.11
N PRO A 108 -15.55 -3.07 -9.30
CA PRO A 108 -15.93 -2.81 -7.92
C PRO A 108 -14.79 -2.23 -7.08
N ASP A 109 -15.11 -1.28 -6.20
CA ASP A 109 -14.12 -0.55 -5.39
C ASP A 109 -13.28 -1.49 -4.50
N ASP A 110 -13.86 -2.61 -4.07
CA ASP A 110 -13.20 -3.65 -3.28
C ASP A 110 -11.91 -4.19 -3.93
N PHE A 111 -11.75 -4.08 -5.26
CA PHE A 111 -10.52 -4.51 -5.94
C PHE A 111 -9.29 -3.67 -5.57
N LYS A 112 -9.43 -2.51 -4.93
CA LYS A 112 -8.28 -1.80 -4.36
C LYS A 112 -7.55 -2.63 -3.30
N TYR A 113 -8.26 -3.51 -2.58
CA TYR A 113 -7.67 -4.42 -1.59
C TYR A 113 -6.91 -5.59 -2.25
N LEU A 114 -7.17 -5.90 -3.51
CA LEU A 114 -6.33 -6.80 -4.30
C LEU A 114 -4.90 -6.23 -4.42
N ALA A 115 -4.77 -4.95 -4.77
CA ALA A 115 -3.45 -4.28 -4.81
C ALA A 115 -2.74 -4.27 -3.44
N VAL A 116 -3.51 -4.26 -2.34
CA VAL A 116 -2.97 -4.38 -0.98
C VAL A 116 -2.36 -5.77 -0.75
N ILE A 117 -3.07 -6.86 -1.06
CA ILE A 117 -2.53 -8.21 -0.85
C ILE A 117 -1.35 -8.55 -1.78
N GLU A 118 -1.30 -7.93 -2.96
CA GLU A 118 -0.25 -8.15 -3.96
C GLU A 118 1.07 -7.45 -3.59
N SER A 119 1.02 -6.22 -3.09
CA SER A 119 2.24 -5.42 -2.91
C SER A 119 2.32 -4.63 -1.60
N GLY A 120 1.27 -4.64 -0.78
CA GLY A 120 1.11 -3.70 0.32
C GLY A 120 1.15 -2.24 -0.16
N LEU A 121 0.66 -2.00 -1.37
CA LEU A 121 0.67 -0.71 -2.08
C LEU A 121 2.08 -0.15 -2.28
N THR A 122 2.97 -0.97 -2.82
CA THR A 122 4.34 -0.57 -3.15
C THR A 122 4.75 -1.04 -4.54
N ASN A 123 5.82 -0.45 -5.05
CA ASN A 123 6.47 -0.91 -6.28
C ASN A 123 7.33 -2.16 -6.02
N ALA A 124 6.66 -3.24 -5.62
CA ALA A 124 7.28 -4.51 -5.22
C ALA A 124 7.75 -5.35 -6.41
N VAL A 125 8.59 -6.32 -6.11
CA VAL A 125 9.16 -7.28 -7.06
C VAL A 125 9.00 -8.68 -6.51
N SER A 126 8.24 -9.54 -7.19
CA SER A 126 8.20 -10.95 -6.80
C SER A 126 9.42 -11.71 -7.31
N PRO A 127 9.79 -12.83 -6.66
CA PRO A 127 10.78 -13.77 -7.17
C PRO A 127 10.47 -14.28 -8.59
N ALA A 128 9.18 -14.44 -8.92
CA ALA A 128 8.72 -14.85 -10.24
C ALA A 128 8.81 -13.73 -11.31
N GLY A 129 9.13 -12.50 -10.91
CA GLY A 129 9.35 -11.37 -11.82
C GLY A 129 8.13 -10.48 -12.06
N ALA A 130 7.06 -10.67 -11.27
CA ALA A 130 5.91 -9.77 -11.19
C ALA A 130 6.34 -8.42 -10.57
N ARG A 131 5.78 -7.30 -11.05
CA ARG A 131 6.25 -5.96 -10.67
C ARG A 131 5.10 -5.01 -10.34
N GLY A 132 5.40 -4.05 -9.46
CA GLY A 132 4.54 -2.91 -9.18
C GLY A 132 3.43 -3.21 -8.17
N PHE A 133 2.50 -2.26 -8.05
CA PHE A 133 1.38 -2.31 -7.10
C PHE A 133 0.48 -3.53 -7.30
N TRP A 134 0.30 -3.89 -8.57
CA TRP A 134 -0.61 -4.95 -9.02
C TRP A 134 0.11 -6.26 -9.36
N GLN A 135 1.41 -6.36 -9.04
CA GLN A 135 2.26 -7.52 -9.35
C GLN A 135 2.01 -8.08 -10.76
N ILE A 136 2.16 -7.21 -11.77
CA ILE A 136 1.88 -7.59 -13.16
C ILE A 136 3.08 -8.38 -13.72
N MET A 137 2.79 -9.53 -14.32
CA MET A 137 3.78 -10.31 -15.05
C MET A 137 4.20 -9.59 -16.34
N LYS A 138 5.46 -9.76 -16.73
CA LYS A 138 6.02 -9.06 -17.91
C LYS A 138 5.21 -9.32 -19.18
N THR A 139 4.84 -10.57 -19.42
CA THR A 139 4.04 -10.99 -20.58
C THR A 139 2.67 -10.35 -20.55
N THR A 140 1.93 -10.51 -19.44
CA THR A 140 0.61 -9.90 -19.24
C THR A 140 0.63 -8.39 -19.43
N GLY A 141 1.63 -7.69 -18.88
CA GLY A 141 1.77 -6.25 -19.06
C GLY A 141 1.91 -5.85 -20.53
N ARG A 142 2.74 -6.56 -21.29
CA ARG A 142 2.94 -6.29 -22.72
C ARG A 142 1.71 -6.60 -23.56
N GLU A 143 1.04 -7.72 -23.30
CA GLU A 143 -0.22 -8.10 -23.96
C GLU A 143 -1.31 -7.05 -23.74
N ASN A 144 -1.27 -6.37 -22.58
CA ASN A 144 -2.18 -5.29 -22.22
C ASN A 144 -1.62 -3.88 -22.52
N GLY A 145 -0.64 -3.78 -23.41
CA GLY A 145 -0.17 -2.49 -23.96
C GLY A 145 0.85 -1.73 -23.11
N LEU A 146 1.33 -2.27 -21.99
CA LEU A 146 2.43 -1.65 -21.23
C LEU A 146 3.75 -1.78 -21.98
N GLU A 147 4.49 -0.68 -21.99
CA GLU A 147 5.88 -0.70 -22.40
C GLU A 147 6.75 -1.33 -21.29
N VAL A 148 7.41 -2.44 -21.64
CA VAL A 148 8.33 -3.16 -20.74
C VAL A 148 9.63 -3.49 -21.46
N ASN A 149 10.67 -2.68 -21.23
CA ASN A 149 12.02 -2.82 -21.75
C ASN A 149 13.06 -2.35 -20.70
N ALA A 150 14.32 -2.18 -21.11
CA ALA A 150 15.40 -1.79 -20.20
C ALA A 150 15.28 -0.33 -19.72
N ASN A 151 14.87 0.62 -20.57
CA ASN A 151 14.73 2.03 -20.18
C ASN A 151 13.42 2.30 -19.43
N VAL A 152 12.33 1.64 -19.83
CA VAL A 152 10.95 1.89 -19.38
C VAL A 152 10.28 0.59 -18.98
N ASP A 153 9.69 0.56 -17.78
CA ASP A 153 8.85 -0.54 -17.31
C ASP A 153 7.58 0.03 -16.66
N GLU A 154 6.53 0.15 -17.47
CA GLU A 154 5.26 0.79 -17.08
C GLU A 154 4.45 -0.04 -16.08
N ARG A 155 4.90 -1.26 -15.72
CA ARG A 155 4.35 -2.00 -14.58
C ARG A 155 4.56 -1.29 -13.25
N TYR A 156 5.58 -0.42 -13.16
CA TYR A 156 5.80 0.44 -11.99
C TYR A 156 5.01 1.76 -12.05
N HIS A 157 4.32 2.03 -13.15
CA HIS A 157 3.49 3.22 -13.30
C HIS A 157 2.10 2.94 -12.70
N LEU A 158 1.75 3.59 -11.59
CA LEU A 158 0.53 3.27 -10.83
C LEU A 158 -0.75 3.35 -11.68
N ILE A 159 -0.96 4.46 -12.40
CA ILE A 159 -2.17 4.64 -13.22
C ILE A 159 -2.27 3.56 -14.31
N LYS A 160 -1.26 3.44 -15.19
CA LYS A 160 -1.25 2.46 -16.28
C LYS A 160 -1.37 1.01 -15.80
N SER A 161 -0.66 0.65 -14.72
CA SER A 161 -0.77 -0.70 -14.15
C SER A 161 -2.16 -0.96 -13.55
N THR A 162 -2.80 0.05 -12.96
CA THR A 162 -4.19 -0.06 -12.48
C THR A 162 -5.17 -0.28 -13.62
N GLU A 163 -5.01 0.43 -14.74
CA GLU A 163 -5.85 0.22 -15.93
C GLU A 163 -5.70 -1.19 -16.50
N VAL A 164 -4.47 -1.74 -16.53
CA VAL A 164 -4.23 -3.12 -16.96
C VAL A 164 -4.84 -4.13 -16.00
N ALA A 165 -4.71 -3.93 -14.69
CA ALA A 165 -5.37 -4.77 -13.70
C ALA A 165 -6.90 -4.77 -13.90
N CYS A 166 -7.50 -3.61 -14.15
CA CYS A 166 -8.94 -3.49 -14.44
C CYS A 166 -9.33 -4.30 -15.69
N ASN A 167 -8.59 -4.15 -16.79
CA ASN A 167 -8.88 -4.87 -18.02
C ASN A 167 -8.83 -6.40 -17.79
N TYR A 168 -7.80 -6.89 -17.10
CA TYR A 168 -7.70 -8.31 -16.77
C TYR A 168 -8.89 -8.80 -15.95
N LEU A 169 -9.30 -8.03 -14.93
CA LEU A 169 -10.40 -8.38 -14.03
C LEU A 169 -11.75 -8.42 -14.75
N ILE A 170 -11.98 -7.49 -15.69
CA ILE A 170 -13.18 -7.47 -16.53
C ILE A 170 -13.22 -8.73 -17.41
N GLU A 171 -12.14 -9.04 -18.12
CA GLU A 171 -12.07 -10.27 -18.94
C GLU A 171 -12.25 -11.53 -18.08
N ALA A 172 -11.68 -11.55 -16.87
CA ALA A 172 -11.84 -12.67 -15.95
C ALA A 172 -13.30 -12.81 -15.48
N LYS A 173 -13.98 -11.69 -15.19
CA LYS A 173 -15.39 -11.66 -14.81
C LYS A 173 -16.29 -12.13 -15.95
N GLU A 174 -16.02 -11.69 -17.17
CA GLU A 174 -16.75 -12.12 -18.38
C GLU A 174 -16.58 -13.63 -18.62
N GLN A 175 -15.37 -14.15 -18.43
CA GLN A 175 -15.08 -15.57 -18.65
C GLN A 175 -15.59 -16.50 -17.53
N LEU A 176 -15.56 -16.04 -16.28
CA LEU A 176 -15.79 -16.91 -15.11
C LEU A 176 -17.12 -16.66 -14.40
N GLY A 177 -17.82 -15.57 -14.69
CA GLY A 177 -19.19 -15.34 -14.21
C GLY A 177 -19.33 -14.63 -12.86
N SER A 178 -18.34 -14.67 -11.96
CA SER A 178 -18.38 -13.97 -10.65
C SER A 178 -17.10 -13.17 -10.35
N TRP A 179 -17.20 -12.16 -9.48
CA TRP A 179 -16.09 -11.29 -9.07
C TRP A 179 -15.13 -12.02 -8.14
N THR A 180 -15.62 -12.89 -7.27
CA THR A 180 -14.79 -13.79 -6.47
C THR A 180 -13.96 -14.71 -7.35
N LEU A 181 -14.54 -15.29 -8.41
CA LEU A 181 -13.76 -16.05 -9.39
C LEU A 181 -12.80 -15.18 -10.18
N ALA A 182 -13.20 -13.99 -10.62
CA ALA A 182 -12.34 -13.04 -11.33
C ALA A 182 -11.10 -12.64 -10.50
N ALA A 183 -11.29 -12.33 -9.21
CA ALA A 183 -10.21 -12.04 -8.28
C ALA A 183 -9.30 -13.26 -8.08
N SER A 184 -9.85 -14.45 -7.83
CA SER A 184 -9.02 -15.65 -7.66
C SER A 184 -8.23 -16.02 -8.92
N ALA A 185 -8.78 -15.75 -10.10
CA ALA A 185 -8.09 -15.91 -11.37
C ALA A 185 -6.93 -14.92 -11.56
N TYR A 186 -6.89 -13.81 -10.84
CA TYR A 186 -5.73 -12.92 -10.83
C TYR A 186 -4.48 -13.65 -10.31
N ASN A 187 -4.65 -14.52 -9.30
CA ASN A 187 -3.58 -15.37 -8.77
C ASN A 187 -3.36 -16.65 -9.59
N ALA A 188 -4.42 -17.41 -9.88
CA ALA A 188 -4.30 -18.74 -10.50
C ALA A 188 -4.35 -18.76 -12.04
N GLY A 189 -4.66 -17.64 -12.67
CA GLY A 189 -4.93 -17.52 -14.10
C GLY A 189 -6.34 -17.99 -14.50
N LYS A 190 -6.96 -17.29 -15.45
CA LYS A 190 -8.32 -17.57 -15.97
C LYS A 190 -8.50 -19.02 -16.42
N ALA A 191 -7.59 -19.53 -17.25
CA ALA A 191 -7.66 -20.90 -17.77
C ALA A 191 -7.47 -21.97 -16.67
N GLY A 192 -6.65 -21.68 -15.65
CA GLY A 192 -6.47 -22.53 -14.49
C GLY A 192 -7.76 -22.67 -13.69
N MET A 193 -8.41 -21.53 -13.42
CA MET A 193 -9.70 -21.49 -12.74
C MET A 193 -10.81 -22.20 -13.52
N SER A 194 -10.98 -21.91 -14.82
CA SER A 194 -11.98 -22.60 -15.66
C SER A 194 -11.79 -24.12 -15.67
N ARG A 195 -10.53 -24.59 -15.72
CA ARG A 195 -10.22 -26.02 -15.66
C ARG A 195 -10.63 -26.64 -14.32
N ARG A 196 -10.39 -25.95 -13.20
CA ARG A 196 -10.73 -26.44 -11.85
C ARG A 196 -12.23 -26.51 -11.63
N LEU A 197 -12.96 -25.46 -12.02
CA LEU A 197 -14.44 -25.43 -12.01
C LEU A 197 -15.01 -26.64 -12.75
N LYS A 198 -14.57 -26.84 -14.00
CA LYS A 198 -15.00 -27.99 -14.82
C LYS A 198 -14.62 -29.34 -14.21
N GLN A 199 -13.40 -29.47 -13.69
CA GLN A 199 -12.89 -30.72 -13.13
C GLN A 199 -13.65 -31.13 -11.86
N GLN A 200 -13.99 -30.16 -11.01
CA GLN A 200 -14.65 -30.40 -9.73
C GLN A 200 -16.17 -30.32 -9.82
N GLN A 201 -16.71 -29.95 -10.99
CA GLN A 201 -18.15 -29.81 -11.25
C GLN A 201 -18.83 -28.82 -10.29
N VAL A 202 -18.15 -27.70 -10.03
CA VAL A 202 -18.66 -26.60 -9.20
C VAL A 202 -18.59 -25.29 -9.99
N GLU A 203 -19.42 -24.33 -9.59
CA GLU A 203 -19.57 -23.05 -10.29
C GLU A 203 -19.03 -21.86 -9.49
N GLU A 204 -18.81 -22.02 -8.18
CA GLU A 204 -18.46 -20.94 -7.26
C GLU A 204 -17.06 -21.11 -6.67
N TYR A 205 -16.44 -19.98 -6.29
CA TYR A 205 -15.11 -19.98 -5.66
C TYR A 205 -15.07 -20.79 -4.36
N TYR A 206 -16.09 -20.63 -3.52
CA TYR A 206 -16.11 -21.22 -2.17
C TYR A 206 -16.25 -22.74 -2.19
N ASP A 207 -16.74 -23.33 -3.28
CA ASP A 207 -16.88 -24.77 -3.44
C ASP A 207 -15.64 -25.41 -4.12
N LEU A 208 -14.67 -24.59 -4.57
CA LEU A 208 -13.44 -25.08 -5.18
C LEU A 208 -12.41 -25.52 -4.15
N LEU A 209 -11.90 -26.74 -4.33
CA LEU A 209 -10.66 -27.19 -3.73
C LEU A 209 -9.46 -26.62 -4.52
N LEU A 210 -8.78 -25.64 -3.94
CA LEU A 210 -7.64 -24.94 -4.53
C LEU A 210 -6.36 -25.20 -3.73
N GLY A 211 -5.21 -24.93 -4.35
CA GLY A 211 -3.93 -24.92 -3.62
C GLY A 211 -3.91 -23.82 -2.56
N GLU A 212 -3.02 -23.93 -1.58
CA GLU A 212 -3.03 -23.08 -0.39
C GLU A 212 -3.05 -21.58 -0.72
N GLU A 213 -2.22 -21.13 -1.67
CA GLU A 213 -2.14 -19.71 -2.03
C GLU A 213 -3.47 -19.17 -2.60
N THR A 214 -3.98 -19.79 -3.66
CA THR A 214 -5.22 -19.35 -4.33
C THR A 214 -6.45 -19.59 -3.45
N GLY A 215 -6.47 -20.68 -2.69
CA GLY A 215 -7.54 -20.99 -1.74
C GLY A 215 -7.65 -19.99 -0.59
N ARG A 216 -6.57 -19.24 -0.29
CA ARG A 216 -6.60 -18.16 0.71
C ARG A 216 -6.87 -16.78 0.11
N TYR A 217 -6.82 -16.65 -1.20
CA TYR A 217 -6.71 -15.35 -1.86
C TYR A 217 -7.90 -14.43 -1.56
N ILE A 218 -9.14 -14.91 -1.71
CA ILE A 218 -10.35 -14.11 -1.40
C ILE A 218 -10.45 -13.79 0.08
N PHE A 219 -10.16 -14.76 0.95
CA PHE A 219 -10.18 -14.56 2.40
C PHE A 219 -9.18 -13.47 2.85
N ARG A 220 -7.99 -13.44 2.26
CA ARG A 220 -6.98 -12.39 2.50
C ARG A 220 -7.48 -11.02 2.06
N ILE A 221 -8.10 -10.92 0.89
CA ILE A 221 -8.66 -9.66 0.39
C ILE A 221 -9.75 -9.16 1.33
N VAL A 222 -10.69 -10.03 1.69
CA VAL A 222 -11.82 -9.69 2.58
C VAL A 222 -11.35 -9.34 3.99
N ALA A 223 -10.35 -10.03 4.53
CA ALA A 223 -9.78 -9.72 5.84
C ALA A 223 -9.13 -8.33 5.85
N LEU A 224 -8.34 -8.01 4.82
CA LEU A 224 -7.76 -6.67 4.70
C LEU A 224 -8.81 -5.61 4.42
N LYS A 225 -9.83 -5.89 3.60
CA LYS A 225 -10.98 -4.98 3.43
C LYS A 225 -11.61 -4.64 4.78
N GLU A 226 -11.91 -5.66 5.58
CA GLU A 226 -12.56 -5.53 6.88
C GLU A 226 -11.68 -4.73 7.87
N ILE A 227 -10.42 -5.13 8.03
CA ILE A 227 -9.47 -4.47 8.94
C ILE A 227 -9.21 -3.02 8.52
N LEU A 228 -9.01 -2.77 7.22
CA LEU A 228 -8.74 -1.41 6.74
C LEU A 228 -9.97 -0.50 6.83
N SER A 229 -11.18 -1.05 6.78
CA SER A 229 -12.44 -0.30 6.89
C SER A 229 -12.81 -0.03 8.35
N HIS A 230 -12.41 -0.90 9.27
CA HIS A 230 -12.74 -0.81 10.70
C HIS A 230 -11.50 -0.84 11.62
N PRO A 231 -10.49 0.04 11.42
CA PRO A 231 -9.20 -0.03 12.11
C PRO A 231 -9.29 -0.13 13.63
N LYS A 232 -10.18 0.66 14.24
CA LYS A 232 -10.35 0.69 15.71
C LYS A 232 -10.86 -0.63 16.27
N GLN A 233 -11.74 -1.33 15.54
CA GLN A 233 -12.28 -2.63 15.95
C GLN A 233 -11.18 -3.71 16.02
N TYR A 234 -10.13 -3.54 15.23
CA TYR A 234 -8.99 -4.46 15.14
C TYR A 234 -7.74 -3.92 15.88
N GLY A 235 -7.91 -2.93 16.77
CA GLY A 235 -6.82 -2.43 17.62
C GLY A 235 -5.82 -1.51 16.92
N PHE A 236 -6.11 -1.02 15.71
CA PHE A 236 -5.28 -0.05 15.02
C PHE A 236 -5.69 1.37 15.39
N ASN A 237 -4.83 2.05 16.15
CA ASN A 237 -5.02 3.41 16.60
C ASN A 237 -3.98 4.34 15.97
N TYR A 238 -4.45 5.36 15.23
CA TYR A 238 -3.60 6.36 14.58
C TYR A 238 -4.41 7.65 14.33
N LYS A 239 -3.70 8.76 14.14
CA LYS A 239 -4.24 10.06 13.70
C LYS A 239 -4.08 10.19 12.19
N ASP A 240 -4.87 11.05 11.53
CA ASP A 240 -4.71 11.28 10.08
C ASP A 240 -3.31 11.82 9.74
N SER A 241 -2.70 12.60 10.64
CA SER A 241 -1.31 13.08 10.54
C SER A 241 -0.26 11.96 10.53
N ASP A 242 -0.60 10.76 11.04
CA ASP A 242 0.31 9.62 10.99
C ASP A 242 0.32 8.98 9.60
N LEU A 243 -0.70 9.22 8.77
CA LEU A 243 -0.84 8.58 7.46
C LEU A 243 0.02 9.27 6.39
N TYR A 244 0.40 8.53 5.35
CA TYR A 244 1.12 9.14 4.24
C TYR A 244 0.16 9.87 3.31
N SER A 245 0.61 11.00 2.79
CA SER A 245 -0.07 11.75 1.75
C SER A 245 0.65 11.60 0.41
N TYR A 246 -0.10 11.75 -0.67
CA TYR A 246 0.49 11.88 -2.00
C TYR A 246 1.11 13.26 -2.14
N ILE A 247 2.34 13.31 -2.69
CA ILE A 247 3.01 14.58 -2.98
C ILE A 247 2.52 15.04 -4.35
N PRO A 248 1.85 16.20 -4.46
CA PRO A 248 1.37 16.71 -5.73
C PRO A 248 2.48 16.89 -6.75
N THR A 249 2.18 16.59 -8.00
CA THR A 249 3.11 16.69 -9.13
C THR A 249 2.50 17.51 -10.27
N LYS A 250 3.37 18.05 -11.11
CA LYS A 250 3.05 18.52 -12.46
C LYS A 250 3.66 17.56 -13.47
N GLN A 251 2.98 17.37 -14.60
CA GLN A 251 3.47 16.54 -15.68
C GLN A 251 4.31 17.35 -16.66
N VAL A 252 5.52 16.88 -16.93
CA VAL A 252 6.41 17.42 -17.97
C VAL A 252 6.41 16.48 -19.16
N ALA A 253 6.01 17.00 -20.31
CA ALA A 253 5.96 16.26 -21.56
C ALA A 253 7.37 16.12 -22.16
N VAL A 254 7.80 14.88 -22.44
CA VAL A 254 9.12 14.57 -23.00
C VAL A 254 8.96 13.58 -24.14
N ASP A 255 9.26 14.01 -25.36
CA ASP A 255 9.24 13.20 -26.57
C ASP A 255 10.64 12.98 -27.15
N THR A 256 11.69 13.38 -26.43
CA THR A 256 13.09 13.27 -26.86
C THR A 256 13.88 12.33 -25.96
N ALA A 257 15.11 12.04 -26.38
CA ALA A 257 16.07 11.35 -25.52
C ALA A 257 16.50 12.26 -24.35
N VAL A 258 16.62 11.67 -23.15
CA VAL A 258 17.22 12.33 -21.99
C VAL A 258 18.54 11.63 -21.70
N ALA A 259 19.66 12.30 -22.00
CA ALA A 259 20.98 11.71 -21.85
C ALA A 259 21.38 11.45 -20.37
N ASP A 260 20.89 12.29 -19.46
CA ASP A 260 21.24 12.24 -18.04
C ASP A 260 20.08 12.74 -17.17
N PHE A 261 19.40 11.82 -16.49
CA PHE A 261 18.28 12.15 -15.62
C PHE A 261 18.70 12.91 -14.36
N ALA A 262 19.96 12.88 -13.94
CA ALA A 262 20.42 13.70 -12.82
C ALA A 262 20.49 15.18 -13.22
N LYS A 263 20.98 15.48 -14.43
CA LYS A 263 20.96 16.85 -14.99
C LYS A 263 19.53 17.32 -15.29
N PHE A 264 18.70 16.44 -15.85
CA PHE A 264 17.28 16.72 -16.08
C PHE A 264 16.55 17.03 -14.75
N ALA A 265 16.75 16.22 -13.70
CA ALA A 265 16.17 16.50 -12.39
C ALA A 265 16.60 17.87 -11.85
N LYS A 266 17.90 18.19 -11.99
CA LYS A 266 18.46 19.46 -11.50
C LYS A 266 17.85 20.69 -12.19
N SER A 267 17.40 20.60 -13.44
CA SER A 267 16.70 21.71 -14.10
C SER A 267 15.30 21.98 -13.55
N PHE A 268 14.79 21.12 -12.66
CA PHE A 268 13.54 21.29 -11.91
C PHE A 268 13.79 21.40 -10.41
N ASP A 269 15.02 21.77 -9.99
CA ASP A 269 15.43 21.96 -8.60
C ASP A 269 15.21 20.73 -7.70
N ILE A 270 15.21 19.53 -8.30
CA ILE A 270 15.15 18.25 -7.59
C ILE A 270 16.38 17.40 -7.89
N ASN A 271 16.67 16.44 -7.00
CA ASN A 271 17.73 15.47 -7.24
C ASN A 271 17.22 14.22 -7.98
N TYR A 272 18.17 13.41 -8.48
CA TYR A 272 17.87 12.17 -9.19
C TYR A 272 17.00 11.19 -8.37
N LYS A 273 17.22 11.08 -7.06
CA LYS A 273 16.43 10.19 -6.19
C LYS A 273 14.96 10.59 -6.19
N ILE A 274 14.67 11.88 -6.02
CA ILE A 274 13.30 12.41 -6.02
C ILE A 274 12.63 12.11 -7.36
N LEU A 275 13.29 12.41 -8.48
CA LEU A 275 12.76 12.10 -9.82
C LEU A 275 12.37 10.62 -9.95
N LYS A 276 13.23 9.69 -9.49
CA LYS A 276 12.99 8.25 -9.58
C LYS A 276 11.94 7.73 -8.61
N LEU A 277 11.75 8.38 -7.46
CA LEU A 277 10.65 8.07 -6.54
C LEU A 277 9.29 8.41 -7.14
N HIS A 278 9.19 9.51 -7.89
CA HIS A 278 7.98 9.91 -8.60
C HIS A 278 7.79 9.18 -9.93
N ASN A 279 8.87 8.76 -10.59
CA ASN A 279 8.83 8.08 -11.88
C ASN A 279 9.54 6.72 -11.83
N PRO A 280 9.08 5.78 -10.99
CA PRO A 280 9.74 4.49 -10.80
C PRO A 280 9.69 3.61 -12.05
N TRP A 281 8.84 3.95 -13.03
CA TRP A 281 8.77 3.30 -14.34
C TRP A 281 9.93 3.66 -15.27
N LEU A 282 10.61 4.79 -15.04
CA LEU A 282 11.91 5.05 -15.65
C LEU A 282 12.93 4.15 -14.95
N ARG A 283 13.60 3.27 -15.67
CA ARG A 283 14.46 2.25 -15.07
C ARG A 283 15.93 2.63 -15.12
N GLU A 284 16.38 3.21 -16.22
CA GLU A 284 17.76 3.65 -16.39
C GLU A 284 18.02 5.08 -15.91
N ARG A 285 19.30 5.47 -15.91
CA ARG A 285 19.76 6.85 -15.65
C ARG A 285 19.57 7.81 -16.84
N HIS A 286 19.06 7.29 -17.95
CA HIS A 286 18.85 7.98 -19.22
C HIS A 286 17.60 7.41 -19.91
N LEU A 287 17.11 8.12 -20.92
CA LEU A 287 16.00 7.70 -21.79
C LEU A 287 16.44 7.80 -23.24
N ASN A 288 16.42 6.69 -23.98
CA ASN A 288 16.90 6.66 -25.37
C ASN A 288 15.88 7.21 -26.38
N ASN A 289 14.58 7.00 -26.16
CA ASN A 289 13.42 7.48 -26.92
C ASN A 289 13.64 7.86 -28.41
N LYS A 290 14.24 6.95 -29.19
CA LYS A 290 14.48 7.17 -30.63
C LYS A 290 13.19 7.27 -31.43
N SER A 291 12.11 6.64 -30.95
CA SER A 291 10.79 6.62 -31.57
C SER A 291 10.00 7.91 -31.37
N ARG A 292 10.52 8.89 -30.63
CA ARG A 292 9.82 10.13 -30.29
C ARG A 292 8.47 9.90 -29.58
N LYS A 293 8.37 8.80 -28.82
CA LYS A 293 7.15 8.51 -28.04
C LYS A 293 7.01 9.60 -26.97
N LEU A 294 5.83 10.17 -26.84
CA LEU A 294 5.55 11.16 -25.81
C LEU A 294 5.41 10.46 -24.45
N TYR A 295 6.22 10.89 -23.48
CA TYR A 295 6.09 10.51 -22.08
C TYR A 295 5.71 11.71 -21.23
N TYR A 296 5.01 11.46 -20.13
CA TYR A 296 4.74 12.44 -19.10
C TYR A 296 5.53 12.06 -17.85
N ILE A 297 6.46 12.93 -17.45
CA ILE A 297 7.30 12.74 -16.27
C ILE A 297 6.72 13.59 -15.14
N ASP A 298 6.42 12.94 -14.02
CA ASP A 298 5.90 13.59 -12.83
C ASP A 298 7.02 14.31 -12.07
N ILE A 299 6.90 15.63 -11.95
CA ILE A 299 7.81 16.47 -11.16
C ILE A 299 7.03 17.00 -9.96
N PRO A 300 7.48 16.81 -8.71
CA PRO A 300 6.80 17.34 -7.54
C PRO A 300 6.67 18.86 -7.62
N LEU A 301 5.59 19.39 -7.05
CA LEU A 301 5.44 20.83 -6.89
C LEU A 301 6.47 21.39 -5.89
N GLU A 302 6.76 22.68 -6.00
CA GLU A 302 7.68 23.37 -5.10
C GLU A 302 7.17 23.34 -3.65
N GLY A 303 8.10 23.26 -2.68
CA GLY A 303 7.79 23.28 -1.24
C GLY A 303 7.51 21.92 -0.59
N TYR A 304 7.56 20.81 -1.34
CA TYR A 304 7.34 19.45 -0.82
C TYR A 304 8.63 18.68 -0.49
N TYR A 305 9.80 19.16 -0.93
CA TYR A 305 11.11 18.54 -0.74
C TYR A 305 12.16 19.55 -0.27
#